data_AF-A0A9D7J4K8-F1
#
_entry.id   AF-A0A9D7J4K8-F1
#
_cell.length_a   1.000
_cell.length_b   1.000
_cell.length_c   1.000
_cell.angle_alpha   90.00
_cell.angle_beta   90.00
_cell.angle_gamma   90.00
#
_symmetry.space_group_name_H-M   'P 1'
#
loop_
_entity.id
_entity.type
_entity.pdbx_description
1 polymer ?
#
loop_
_entity_poly.entity_id
_entity_poly.type
_entity_poly.pdbx_seq_one_letter_code
_entity_poly.pdbx_strand_id
1 'polypeptide(L)'
;MTTSWRDLLLDQLDFYWNFHLQPRLKDLTDDEYLWEPSDGAWSLGEGDDGVVRIESLSPEPPVPPITTIAWRMAHIGRDVLGKRARAFFGGSDAPDDADMYDDRHWPEPLPLTAAGGLSLLEQGYTLWRDGIAALDDDALLRPLGPKGGPFADDSMAALGMHLNRETMAHGAEICLLRDLYRVQVLQDDPLVRFAYAGNDGEVQQLLGSRDIGQLVRDEPTLLADVAALRHWAVVRELIDAGFPVANPTETGVTALHYAAAAGDQDVVDYLLEHGADPTAVDGAFGFTPAGWADHFGHADLAARLTPAG
;
A
#
# COMPACT_ATOMS: atom_id res chain seq x y z
N MET A 1 -1.46 -27.35 19.94
CA MET A 1 -0.31 -27.56 19.03
C MET A 1 0.79 -26.62 19.49
N THR A 2 2.02 -27.09 19.62
CA THR A 2 3.17 -26.22 19.93
C THR A 2 3.58 -25.51 18.65
N THR A 3 3.51 -24.18 18.62
CA THR A 3 3.97 -23.39 17.48
C THR A 3 5.50 -23.51 17.34
N SER A 4 5.99 -23.84 16.15
CA SER A 4 7.43 -23.95 15.88
C SER A 4 8.06 -22.59 15.56
N TRP A 5 9.39 -22.48 15.62
CA TRP A 5 10.09 -21.25 15.18
C TRP A 5 9.83 -20.96 13.71
N ARG A 6 9.78 -22.01 12.89
CA ARG A 6 9.43 -21.88 11.47
C ARG A 6 8.05 -21.26 11.29
N ASP A 7 7.04 -21.77 12.00
CA ASP A 7 5.66 -21.29 11.86
C ASP A 7 5.58 -19.81 12.27
N LEU A 8 6.24 -19.41 13.37
CA LEU A 8 6.25 -18.00 13.81
C LEU A 8 6.88 -17.06 12.78
N LEU A 9 8.01 -17.45 12.18
CA LEU A 9 8.72 -16.63 11.18
C LEU A 9 7.90 -16.48 9.90
N LEU A 10 7.32 -17.58 9.42
CA LEU A 10 6.51 -17.59 8.20
C LEU A 10 5.18 -16.88 8.40
N ASP A 11 4.45 -17.16 9.49
CA ASP A 11 3.15 -16.54 9.74
C ASP A 11 3.29 -15.01 9.83
N GLN A 12 4.37 -14.50 10.45
CA GLN A 12 4.60 -13.07 10.55
C GLN A 12 4.86 -12.43 9.17
N LEU A 13 5.71 -13.06 8.35
CA LEU A 13 6.05 -12.56 7.02
C LEU A 13 4.86 -12.68 6.07
N ASP A 14 4.23 -13.86 5.99
CA ASP A 14 3.08 -14.15 5.11
C ASP A 14 1.89 -13.27 5.48
N PHE A 15 1.62 -13.01 6.76
CA PHE A 15 0.53 -12.12 7.17
C PHE A 15 0.79 -10.69 6.67
N TYR A 16 1.99 -10.15 6.92
CA TYR A 16 2.32 -8.81 6.45
C TYR A 16 2.28 -8.72 4.92
N TRP A 17 2.90 -9.68 4.24
CA TRP A 17 2.97 -9.72 2.78
C TRP A 17 1.57 -9.73 2.16
N ASN A 18 0.72 -10.67 2.57
CA ASN A 18 -0.56 -10.91 1.90
C ASN A 18 -1.64 -9.90 2.27
N PHE A 19 -1.61 -9.34 3.49
CA PHE A 19 -2.69 -8.47 3.97
C PHE A 19 -2.32 -6.99 4.07
N HIS A 20 -1.03 -6.66 4.19
CA HIS A 20 -0.58 -5.27 4.34
C HIS A 20 0.16 -4.74 3.12
N LEU A 21 1.07 -5.52 2.53
CA LEU A 21 1.89 -5.04 1.40
C LEU A 21 1.24 -5.30 0.04
N GLN A 22 1.02 -6.57 -0.32
CA GLN A 22 0.62 -6.96 -1.69
C GLN A 22 -0.68 -6.30 -2.18
N PRO A 23 -1.75 -6.16 -1.37
CA PRO A 23 -2.96 -5.45 -1.81
C PRO A 23 -2.71 -3.98 -2.12
N ARG A 24 -1.74 -3.36 -1.44
CA ARG A 24 -1.35 -1.95 -1.64
C ARG A 24 -0.48 -1.75 -2.87
N LEU A 25 0.06 -2.84 -3.45
CA LEU A 25 0.86 -2.82 -4.66
C LEU A 25 0.02 -2.92 -5.94
N LYS A 26 -1.28 -3.19 -5.83
CA LYS A 26 -2.21 -3.24 -6.95
C LYS A 26 -2.15 -1.94 -7.77
N ASP A 27 -2.19 -2.09 -9.09
CA ASP A 27 -2.26 -0.98 -10.05
C ASP A 27 -1.10 0.04 -9.95
N LEU A 28 0.08 -0.38 -9.43
CA LEU A 28 1.30 0.44 -9.45
C LEU A 28 1.70 0.76 -10.89
N THR A 29 1.81 2.05 -11.21
CA THR A 29 2.25 2.53 -12.53
C THR A 29 3.76 2.77 -12.55
N ASP A 30 4.35 2.83 -13.75
CA ASP A 30 5.77 3.15 -13.91
C ASP A 30 6.09 4.56 -13.38
N ASP A 31 5.18 5.52 -13.57
CA ASP A 31 5.31 6.89 -13.04
C ASP A 31 5.36 6.90 -11.51
N GLU A 32 4.45 6.18 -10.84
CA GLU A 32 4.44 6.07 -9.37
C GLU A 32 5.69 5.32 -8.86
N TYR A 33 6.10 4.26 -9.56
CA TYR A 33 7.26 3.45 -9.22
C TYR A 33 8.57 4.25 -9.22
N LEU A 34 8.74 5.14 -10.21
CA LEU A 34 9.91 6.01 -10.36
C LEU A 34 9.76 7.39 -9.72
N TRP A 35 8.60 7.68 -9.11
CA TRP A 35 8.33 9.01 -8.58
C TRP A 35 9.32 9.42 -7.48
N GLU A 36 9.86 10.64 -7.63
CA GLU A 36 10.72 11.28 -6.64
C GLU A 36 9.87 12.14 -5.68
N PRO A 37 9.75 11.75 -4.39
CA PRO A 37 8.98 12.51 -3.41
C PRO A 37 9.65 13.82 -2.99
N SER A 38 10.93 14.00 -3.32
CA SER A 38 11.68 15.25 -3.17
C SER A 38 12.82 15.29 -4.17
N ASP A 39 13.23 16.49 -4.58
CA ASP A 39 14.37 16.69 -5.47
C ASP A 39 15.61 15.92 -5.01
N GLY A 40 16.17 15.10 -5.91
CA GLY A 40 17.40 14.34 -5.66
C GLY A 40 17.19 13.11 -4.77
N ALA A 41 15.96 12.58 -4.73
CA ALA A 41 15.69 11.30 -4.10
C ALA A 41 16.52 10.17 -4.73
N TRP A 42 16.97 9.22 -3.93
CA TRP A 42 17.67 8.04 -4.46
C TRP A 42 16.71 7.07 -5.13
N SER A 43 17.07 6.62 -6.32
CA SER A 43 16.29 5.68 -7.12
C SER A 43 17.14 4.53 -7.67
N LEU A 44 16.71 3.96 -8.80
CA LEU A 44 17.51 3.05 -9.61
C LEU A 44 18.18 3.86 -10.71
N GLY A 45 19.51 3.91 -10.67
CA GLY A 45 20.32 4.72 -11.57
C GLY A 45 21.17 3.85 -12.49
N GLU A 46 21.34 4.29 -13.73
CA GLU A 46 22.31 3.70 -14.66
C GLU A 46 23.73 4.13 -14.25
N GLY A 47 24.59 3.16 -13.93
CA GLY A 47 26.00 3.43 -13.63
C GLY A 47 26.79 3.81 -14.89
N ASP A 48 28.06 4.23 -14.70
CA ASP A 48 28.96 4.58 -15.82
C ASP A 48 29.17 3.42 -16.83
N ASP A 49 28.90 2.19 -16.41
CA ASP A 49 28.97 0.96 -17.22
C ASP A 49 27.65 0.63 -17.97
N GLY A 50 26.65 1.50 -17.86
CA GLY A 50 25.35 1.32 -18.50
C GLY A 50 24.41 0.35 -17.78
N VAL A 51 24.77 -0.09 -16.57
CA VAL A 51 24.00 -1.07 -15.81
C VAL A 51 23.20 -0.39 -14.71
N VAL A 52 21.89 -0.61 -14.70
CA VAL A 52 20.98 -0.06 -13.70
C VAL A 52 21.16 -0.76 -12.36
N ARG A 53 21.47 0.01 -11.32
CA ARG A 53 21.67 -0.44 -9.94
C ARG A 53 20.95 0.47 -8.95
N ILE A 54 20.89 0.01 -7.70
CA ILE A 54 20.40 0.84 -6.60
C ILE A 54 21.37 2.00 -6.37
N GLU A 55 20.85 3.22 -6.30
CA GLU A 55 21.68 4.37 -5.95
C GLU A 55 22.04 4.30 -4.47
N SER A 56 23.33 4.36 -4.18
CA SER A 56 23.84 4.40 -2.82
C SER A 56 25.22 5.05 -2.80
N LEU A 57 25.56 5.69 -1.68
CA LEU A 57 26.89 6.25 -1.45
C LEU A 57 27.48 5.64 -0.18
N SER A 58 28.79 5.38 -0.21
CA SER A 58 29.56 4.94 0.94
C SER A 58 30.84 5.79 1.10
N PRO A 59 31.01 6.55 2.21
CA PRO A 59 30.06 6.68 3.31
C PRO A 59 28.77 7.39 2.87
N GLU A 60 27.68 7.08 3.56
CA GLU A 60 26.40 7.75 3.37
C GLU A 60 26.55 9.27 3.65
N PRO A 61 25.90 10.15 2.88
CA PRO A 61 25.97 11.58 3.12
C PRO A 61 25.34 11.94 4.48
N PRO A 62 25.75 13.08 5.10
CA PRO A 62 25.23 13.49 6.42
C PRO A 62 23.71 13.68 6.48
N VAL A 63 23.08 13.95 5.33
CA VAL A 63 21.63 13.95 5.17
C VAL A 63 21.34 12.98 4.01
N PRO A 64 20.92 11.74 4.31
CA PRO A 64 20.60 10.78 3.27
C PRO A 64 19.36 11.24 2.50
N PRO A 65 19.37 11.16 1.16
CA PRO A 65 18.16 11.38 0.37
C PRO A 65 17.05 10.41 0.77
N ILE A 66 15.81 10.88 0.69
CA ILE A 66 14.68 9.95 0.66
C ILE A 66 14.78 9.09 -0.62
N THR A 67 14.16 7.92 -0.61
CA THR A 67 14.25 6.94 -1.69
C THR A 67 12.92 6.80 -2.42
N THR A 68 12.94 6.46 -3.71
CA THR A 68 11.71 6.16 -4.46
C THR A 68 11.16 4.76 -4.14
N ILE A 69 9.96 4.46 -4.65
CA ILE A 69 9.37 3.11 -4.55
C ILE A 69 10.27 2.07 -5.24
N ALA A 70 10.82 2.40 -6.42
CA ALA A 70 11.74 1.53 -7.14
C ALA A 70 12.96 1.13 -6.30
N TRP A 71 13.57 2.10 -5.61
CA TRP A 71 14.68 1.85 -4.70
C TRP A 71 14.27 0.89 -3.57
N ARG A 72 13.13 1.15 -2.91
CA ARG A 72 12.67 0.34 -1.77
C ARG A 72 12.30 -1.09 -2.20
N MET A 73 11.66 -1.24 -3.36
CA MET A 73 11.34 -2.56 -3.91
C MET A 73 12.59 -3.36 -4.25
N ALA A 74 13.57 -2.72 -4.91
CA ALA A 74 14.86 -3.35 -5.16
C ALA A 74 15.55 -3.73 -3.84
N HIS A 75 15.58 -2.83 -2.86
CA HIS A 75 16.20 -3.10 -1.57
C HIS A 75 15.57 -4.32 -0.87
N ILE A 76 14.23 -4.39 -0.77
CA ILE A 76 13.55 -5.54 -0.16
C ILE A 76 13.80 -6.82 -0.96
N GLY A 77 13.45 -6.80 -2.25
CA GLY A 77 13.44 -8.00 -3.07
C GLY A 77 14.82 -8.54 -3.39
N ARG A 78 15.79 -7.67 -3.70
CA ARG A 78 17.19 -8.06 -3.96
C ARG A 78 18.01 -8.11 -2.70
N ASP A 79 18.14 -6.99 -1.98
CA ASP A 79 19.17 -6.88 -0.93
C ASP A 79 18.77 -7.60 0.36
N VAL A 80 17.53 -7.44 0.81
CA VAL A 80 17.05 -8.03 2.06
C VAL A 80 16.76 -9.52 1.86
N LEU A 81 15.91 -9.87 0.91
CA LEU A 81 15.42 -11.24 0.74
C LEU A 81 16.24 -12.03 -0.27
N GLY A 82 16.35 -11.54 -1.50
CA GLY A 82 16.86 -12.29 -2.65
C GLY A 82 18.31 -12.75 -2.53
N LYS A 83 19.24 -11.84 -2.21
CA LYS A 83 20.67 -12.17 -2.04
C LYS A 83 20.87 -13.16 -0.90
N ARG A 84 20.17 -12.97 0.23
CA ARG A 84 20.26 -13.86 1.41
C ARG A 84 19.70 -15.24 1.09
N ALA A 85 18.53 -15.29 0.45
CA ALA A 85 17.93 -16.56 0.04
C ALA A 85 18.88 -17.34 -0.89
N ARG A 86 19.49 -16.66 -1.86
CA ARG A 86 20.40 -17.32 -2.80
C ARG A 86 21.75 -17.71 -2.19
N ALA A 87 22.21 -16.98 -1.18
CA ALA A 87 23.41 -17.33 -0.42
C ALA A 87 23.23 -18.59 0.44
N PHE A 88 22.05 -18.77 1.06
CA PHE A 88 21.81 -19.86 2.02
C PHE A 88 21.05 -21.06 1.46
N PHE A 89 20.18 -20.87 0.47
CA PHE A 89 19.29 -21.90 -0.06
C PHE A 89 19.60 -22.28 -1.51
N GLY A 90 20.59 -21.63 -2.12
CA GLY A 90 21.08 -21.92 -3.47
C GLY A 90 20.38 -21.11 -4.57
N GLY A 91 20.70 -21.42 -5.83
CA GLY A 91 20.19 -20.68 -6.99
C GLY A 91 21.01 -19.44 -7.36
N SER A 92 22.22 -19.28 -6.82
CA SER A 92 23.20 -18.29 -7.27
C SER A 92 24.47 -18.97 -7.77
N ASP A 93 25.06 -18.40 -8.81
CA ASP A 93 26.38 -18.78 -9.35
C ASP A 93 27.53 -18.03 -8.65
N ALA A 94 27.25 -17.33 -7.54
CA ALA A 94 28.27 -16.63 -6.79
C ALA A 94 29.28 -17.62 -6.19
N PRO A 95 30.57 -17.26 -6.08
CA PRO A 95 31.56 -18.20 -5.60
C PRO A 95 31.35 -18.61 -4.13
N ASP A 96 31.99 -19.69 -3.73
CA ASP A 96 31.87 -20.22 -2.37
C ASP A 96 32.34 -19.23 -1.29
N ASP A 97 33.19 -18.27 -1.65
CA ASP A 97 33.68 -17.20 -0.75
C ASP A 97 32.72 -16.02 -0.59
N ALA A 98 31.68 -15.91 -1.41
CA ALA A 98 30.70 -14.82 -1.35
C ALA A 98 29.83 -14.95 -0.09
N ASP A 99 29.80 -13.90 0.73
CA ASP A 99 28.87 -13.81 1.86
C ASP A 99 27.49 -13.29 1.41
N MET A 100 26.53 -13.27 2.33
CA MET A 100 25.14 -12.88 2.03
C MET A 100 24.96 -11.43 1.54
N TYR A 101 25.98 -10.57 1.61
CA TYR A 101 25.93 -9.19 1.12
C TYR A 101 26.38 -9.06 -0.33
N ASP A 102 27.12 -10.04 -0.84
CA ASP A 102 27.77 -9.99 -2.14
C ASP A 102 26.78 -9.78 -3.29
N ASP A 103 27.01 -8.74 -4.09
CA ASP A 103 26.13 -8.36 -5.19
C ASP A 103 26.03 -9.41 -6.29
N ARG A 104 27.01 -10.32 -6.40
CA ARG A 104 27.01 -11.42 -7.37
C ARG A 104 25.92 -12.46 -7.10
N HIS A 105 25.25 -12.39 -5.94
CA HIS A 105 24.10 -13.23 -5.66
C HIS A 105 22.87 -12.88 -6.51
N TRP A 106 22.77 -11.68 -7.07
CA TRP A 106 21.59 -11.24 -7.81
C TRP A 106 21.93 -10.70 -9.20
N PRO A 107 21.16 -11.07 -10.25
CA PRO A 107 21.42 -10.59 -11.59
C PRO A 107 21.12 -9.09 -11.74
N GLU A 108 21.92 -8.45 -12.58
CA GLU A 108 21.73 -7.07 -13.06
C GLU A 108 21.32 -7.10 -14.56
N PRO A 109 20.70 -6.04 -15.12
CA PRO A 109 20.31 -4.78 -14.49
C PRO A 109 19.02 -4.88 -13.65
N LEU A 110 18.81 -3.90 -12.77
CA LEU A 110 17.55 -3.76 -12.04
C LEU A 110 16.43 -3.17 -12.91
N PRO A 111 15.16 -3.54 -12.66
CA PRO A 111 14.05 -3.14 -13.51
C PRO A 111 13.62 -1.68 -13.28
N LEU A 112 13.55 -0.91 -14.37
CA LEU A 112 13.01 0.46 -14.39
C LEU A 112 11.50 0.53 -14.65
N THR A 113 10.79 -0.60 -14.56
CA THR A 113 9.33 -0.65 -14.70
C THR A 113 8.70 -1.20 -13.42
N ALA A 114 7.50 -0.73 -13.09
CA ALA A 114 6.70 -1.21 -11.97
C ALA A 114 6.48 -2.72 -12.07
N ALA A 115 6.13 -3.22 -13.25
CA ALA A 115 5.92 -4.65 -13.48
C ALA A 115 7.20 -5.47 -13.20
N GLY A 116 8.36 -4.96 -13.63
CA GLY A 116 9.65 -5.61 -13.34
C GLY A 116 10.00 -5.55 -11.85
N GLY A 117 9.78 -4.40 -11.20
CA GLY A 117 9.99 -4.22 -9.76
C GLY A 117 9.13 -5.16 -8.92
N LEU A 118 7.84 -5.31 -9.27
CA LEU A 118 6.93 -6.26 -8.65
C LEU A 118 7.40 -7.71 -8.82
N SER A 119 7.84 -8.09 -10.03
CA SER A 119 8.38 -9.42 -10.28
C SER A 119 9.66 -9.69 -9.48
N LEU A 120 10.54 -8.69 -9.34
CA LEU A 120 11.76 -8.79 -8.54
C LEU A 120 11.43 -8.97 -7.06
N LEU A 121 10.49 -8.16 -6.55
CA LEU A 121 10.03 -8.20 -5.17
C LEU A 121 9.41 -9.57 -4.82
N GLU A 122 8.50 -10.07 -5.66
CA GLU A 122 7.87 -11.40 -5.51
C GLU A 122 8.90 -12.54 -5.57
N GLN A 123 9.89 -12.44 -6.48
CA GLN A 123 10.96 -13.44 -6.59
C GLN A 123 11.79 -13.51 -5.30
N GLY A 124 12.19 -12.36 -4.74
CA GLY A 124 12.92 -12.28 -3.48
C GLY A 124 12.14 -12.92 -2.32
N TYR A 125 10.87 -12.55 -2.18
CA TYR A 125 9.97 -13.10 -1.18
C TYR A 125 9.82 -14.62 -1.30
N THR A 126 9.52 -15.12 -2.50
CA THR A 126 9.32 -16.55 -2.75
C THR A 126 10.57 -17.36 -2.39
N LEU A 127 11.75 -16.92 -2.86
CA LEU A 127 13.01 -17.60 -2.58
C LEU A 127 13.32 -17.68 -1.08
N TRP A 128 13.12 -16.57 -0.35
CA TRP A 128 13.38 -16.53 1.08
C TRP A 128 12.38 -17.39 1.86
N ARG A 129 11.09 -17.19 1.59
CA ARG A 129 9.99 -17.90 2.25
C ARG A 129 10.12 -19.41 2.07
N ASP A 130 10.35 -19.88 0.85
CA ASP A 130 10.47 -21.32 0.55
C ASP A 130 11.72 -21.92 1.21
N GLY A 131 12.81 -21.15 1.27
CA GLY A 131 14.02 -21.53 2.00
C GLY A 131 13.77 -21.76 3.49
N ILE A 132 13.09 -20.81 4.17
CA ILE A 132 12.70 -20.97 5.58
C ILE A 132 11.72 -22.12 5.78
N ALA A 133 10.76 -22.30 4.86
CA ALA A 133 9.78 -23.38 4.93
C ALA A 133 10.41 -24.78 4.87
N ALA A 134 11.55 -24.90 4.19
CA ALA A 134 12.31 -26.15 4.05
C ALA A 134 13.13 -26.54 5.30
N LEU A 135 13.30 -25.63 6.27
CA LEU A 135 14.07 -25.90 7.48
C LEU A 135 13.21 -26.49 8.61
N ASP A 136 13.86 -27.20 9.53
CA ASP A 136 13.30 -27.53 10.85
C ASP A 136 13.86 -26.57 11.92
N ASP A 137 13.30 -26.63 13.13
CA ASP A 137 13.69 -25.74 14.23
C ASP A 137 15.16 -25.90 14.64
N ASP A 138 15.72 -27.12 14.56
CA ASP A 138 17.13 -27.35 14.85
C ASP A 138 18.03 -26.66 13.82
N ALA A 139 17.68 -26.71 12.52
CA ALA A 139 18.40 -26.00 11.47
C ALA A 139 18.25 -24.48 11.60
N LEU A 140 17.07 -23.98 11.98
CA LEU A 140 16.84 -22.56 12.23
C LEU A 140 17.69 -22.01 13.37
N LEU A 141 18.02 -22.81 14.37
CA LEU A 141 18.85 -22.41 15.51
C LEU A 141 20.36 -22.55 15.27
N ARG A 142 20.79 -23.10 14.12
CA ARG A 142 22.23 -23.20 13.80
C ARG A 142 22.81 -21.84 13.38
N PRO A 143 24.10 -21.61 13.68
CA PRO A 143 24.82 -20.43 13.20
C PRO A 143 24.82 -20.33 11.67
N LEU A 144 24.78 -19.11 11.13
CA LEU A 144 24.87 -18.84 9.69
C LEU A 144 26.20 -19.32 9.09
N GLY A 145 27.27 -19.34 9.88
CA GLY A 145 28.61 -19.70 9.42
C GLY A 145 29.21 -18.64 8.49
N PRO A 146 30.23 -18.98 7.69
CA PRO A 146 30.99 -18.01 6.89
C PRO A 146 30.13 -17.14 5.96
N LYS A 147 29.02 -17.69 5.44
CA LYS A 147 28.07 -16.97 4.58
C LYS A 147 27.36 -15.81 5.30
N GLY A 148 27.28 -15.84 6.64
CA GLY A 148 26.74 -14.75 7.46
C GLY A 148 27.67 -13.54 7.58
N GLY A 149 28.92 -13.61 7.09
CA GLY A 149 29.88 -12.52 7.15
C GLY A 149 30.10 -12.03 8.60
N PRO A 150 29.89 -10.74 8.90
CA PRO A 150 29.99 -10.21 10.27
C PRO A 150 29.03 -10.85 11.29
N PHE A 151 27.99 -11.53 10.83
CA PHE A 151 26.94 -12.17 11.64
C PHE A 151 27.04 -13.70 11.63
N ALA A 152 28.22 -14.25 11.31
CA ALA A 152 28.43 -15.69 11.18
C ALA A 152 27.99 -16.53 12.41
N ASP A 153 28.07 -15.94 13.61
CA ASP A 153 27.71 -16.58 14.88
C ASP A 153 26.20 -16.47 15.21
N ASP A 154 25.44 -15.62 14.50
CA ASP A 154 24.00 -15.51 14.68
C ASP A 154 23.28 -16.72 14.07
N SER A 155 22.08 -17.03 14.55
CA SER A 155 21.29 -18.14 14.02
C SER A 155 20.51 -17.77 12.76
N MET A 156 20.14 -18.77 11.95
CA MET A 156 19.21 -18.56 10.83
C MET A 156 17.88 -17.94 11.27
N ALA A 157 17.38 -18.29 12.46
CA ALA A 157 16.19 -17.68 13.06
C ALA A 157 16.40 -16.18 13.36
N ALA A 158 17.59 -15.80 13.86
CA ALA A 158 17.91 -14.39 14.10
C ALA A 158 17.94 -13.59 12.81
N LEU A 159 18.54 -14.15 11.74
CA LEU A 159 18.48 -13.55 10.40
C LEU A 159 17.05 -13.44 9.89
N GLY A 160 16.23 -14.49 10.04
CA GLY A 160 14.81 -14.47 9.66
C GLY A 160 14.02 -13.38 10.36
N MET A 161 14.19 -13.22 11.67
CA MET A 161 13.57 -12.13 12.43
C MET A 161 14.00 -10.75 11.91
N HIS A 162 15.29 -10.58 11.59
CA HIS A 162 15.79 -9.34 11.02
C HIS A 162 15.17 -9.05 9.64
N LEU A 163 15.19 -10.01 8.72
CA LEU A 163 14.64 -9.85 7.37
C LEU A 163 13.13 -9.57 7.38
N ASN A 164 12.38 -10.20 8.29
CA ASN A 164 10.98 -9.90 8.52
C ASN A 164 10.79 -8.43 8.93
N ARG A 165 11.58 -7.93 9.89
CA ARG A 165 11.53 -6.54 10.33
C ARG A 165 11.86 -5.57 9.20
N GLU A 166 12.93 -5.81 8.45
CA GLU A 166 13.34 -4.94 7.33
C GLU A 166 12.26 -4.92 6.23
N THR A 167 11.69 -6.08 5.89
CA THR A 167 10.60 -6.18 4.92
C THR A 167 9.37 -5.39 5.36
N MET A 168 8.99 -5.47 6.64
CA MET A 168 7.85 -4.73 7.18
C MET A 168 8.10 -3.23 7.25
N ALA A 169 9.31 -2.82 7.66
CA ALA A 169 9.68 -1.41 7.75
C ALA A 169 9.67 -0.76 6.37
N HIS A 170 10.38 -1.34 5.40
CA HIS A 170 10.47 -0.79 4.05
C HIS A 170 9.18 -0.98 3.25
N GLY A 171 8.43 -2.06 3.48
CA GLY A 171 7.11 -2.23 2.89
C GLY A 171 6.14 -1.13 3.35
N ALA A 172 6.20 -0.71 4.61
CA ALA A 172 5.36 0.37 5.13
C ALA A 172 5.75 1.72 4.53
N GLU A 173 7.04 1.96 4.28
CA GLU A 173 7.52 3.14 3.55
C GLU A 173 7.03 3.15 2.10
N ILE A 174 7.01 2.00 1.40
CA ILE A 174 6.39 1.91 0.07
C ILE A 174 4.92 2.31 0.14
N CYS A 175 4.16 1.75 1.09
CA CYS A 175 2.75 2.11 1.27
C CYS A 175 2.53 3.61 1.52
N LEU A 176 3.39 4.23 2.33
CA LEU A 176 3.36 5.68 2.60
C LEU A 176 3.69 6.50 1.35
N LEU A 177 4.73 6.12 0.61
CA LEU A 177 5.11 6.81 -0.62
C LEU A 177 3.99 6.76 -1.66
N ARG A 178 3.28 5.63 -1.77
CA ARG A 178 2.09 5.54 -2.62
C ARG A 178 0.98 6.49 -2.19
N ASP A 179 0.68 6.57 -0.88
CA ASP A 179 -0.31 7.52 -0.39
C ASP A 179 0.08 8.96 -0.72
N LEU A 180 1.36 9.32 -0.56
CA LEU A 180 1.88 10.64 -0.92
C LEU A 180 1.78 10.90 -2.42
N TYR A 181 2.17 9.96 -3.28
CA TYR A 181 2.05 10.09 -4.73
C TYR A 181 0.59 10.35 -5.14
N ARG A 182 -0.34 9.56 -4.60
CA ARG A 182 -1.76 9.69 -4.92
C ARG A 182 -2.31 11.05 -4.50
N VAL A 183 -1.94 11.55 -3.32
CA VAL A 183 -2.38 12.87 -2.86
C VAL A 183 -1.70 14.02 -3.59
N GLN A 184 -0.44 13.87 -4.02
CA GLN A 184 0.33 14.97 -4.62
C GLN A 184 0.24 15.04 -6.14
N VAL A 185 0.17 13.88 -6.82
CA VAL A 185 0.29 13.77 -8.28
C VAL A 185 -1.03 13.37 -8.91
N LEU A 186 -1.80 12.45 -8.31
CA LEU A 186 -3.11 12.09 -8.87
C LEU A 186 -4.20 13.11 -8.53
N GLN A 187 -4.07 13.86 -7.43
CA GLN A 187 -5.00 14.94 -7.06
C GLN A 187 -4.50 16.32 -7.52
N ASP A 188 -4.10 16.44 -8.80
CA ASP A 188 -3.63 17.70 -9.39
C ASP A 188 -4.73 18.78 -9.43
N ASP A 189 -6.00 18.38 -9.40
CA ASP A 189 -7.11 19.32 -9.33
C ASP A 189 -7.23 19.95 -7.91
N PRO A 190 -7.06 21.27 -7.76
CA PRO A 190 -7.13 21.93 -6.46
C PRO A 190 -8.46 21.73 -5.73
N LEU A 191 -9.57 21.61 -6.46
CA LEU A 191 -10.89 21.35 -5.86
C LEU A 191 -10.91 19.97 -5.22
N VAL A 192 -10.43 18.96 -5.93
CA VAL A 192 -10.36 17.58 -5.44
C VAL A 192 -9.51 17.52 -4.19
N ARG A 193 -8.31 18.13 -4.23
CA ARG A 193 -7.42 18.22 -3.06
C ARG A 193 -8.09 18.89 -1.86
N PHE A 194 -8.80 20.01 -2.06
CA PHE A 194 -9.50 20.68 -0.96
C PHE A 194 -10.70 19.89 -0.43
N ALA A 195 -11.38 19.14 -1.29
CA ALA A 195 -12.45 18.23 -0.90
C ALA A 195 -11.90 17.10 0.00
N TYR A 196 -10.79 16.49 -0.39
CA TYR A 196 -10.06 15.50 0.42
C TYR A 196 -9.45 16.08 1.70
N ALA A 197 -9.21 17.39 1.78
CA ALA A 197 -8.75 18.06 3.00
C ALA A 197 -9.89 18.54 3.91
N GLY A 198 -11.14 18.48 3.46
CA GLY A 198 -12.31 18.94 4.21
C GLY A 198 -12.51 20.45 4.20
N ASN A 199 -11.88 21.16 3.26
CA ASN A 199 -11.95 22.62 3.13
C ASN A 199 -13.17 23.03 2.30
N ASP A 200 -14.36 22.97 2.90
CA ASP A 200 -15.64 23.28 2.27
C ASP A 200 -15.71 24.69 1.66
N GLY A 201 -15.14 25.71 2.32
CA GLY A 201 -15.12 27.08 1.77
C GLY A 201 -14.35 27.21 0.45
N GLU A 202 -13.21 26.53 0.32
CA GLU A 202 -12.41 26.51 -0.92
C GLU A 202 -13.10 25.68 -1.99
N VAL A 203 -13.71 24.54 -1.60
CA VAL A 203 -14.53 23.71 -2.51
C VAL A 203 -15.68 24.53 -3.08
N GLN A 204 -16.47 25.19 -2.23
CA GLN A 204 -17.59 26.04 -2.62
C GLN A 204 -17.15 27.14 -3.60
N GLN A 205 -16.03 27.81 -3.29
CA GLN A 205 -15.49 28.86 -4.16
C GLN A 205 -15.11 28.32 -5.55
N LEU A 206 -14.48 27.16 -5.62
CA LEU A 206 -14.04 26.57 -6.88
C LEU A 206 -15.21 26.00 -7.70
N LEU A 207 -16.20 25.39 -7.04
CA LEU A 207 -17.39 24.80 -7.68
C LEU A 207 -18.15 25.81 -8.56
N GLY A 208 -18.24 27.08 -8.12
CA GLY A 208 -18.99 28.12 -8.85
C GLY A 208 -18.52 28.42 -10.27
N SER A 209 -17.33 27.93 -10.67
CA SER A 209 -16.76 28.12 -12.01
C SER A 209 -16.48 26.83 -12.77
N ARG A 210 -16.82 25.67 -12.20
CA ARG A 210 -16.46 24.35 -12.72
C ARG A 210 -17.55 23.77 -13.63
N ASP A 211 -17.12 23.00 -14.64
CA ASP A 211 -17.98 22.04 -15.32
C ASP A 211 -18.14 20.81 -14.42
N ILE A 212 -19.23 20.79 -13.66
CA ILE A 212 -19.55 19.69 -12.74
C ILE A 212 -19.72 18.37 -13.49
N GLY A 213 -20.27 18.39 -14.71
CA GLY A 213 -20.43 17.18 -15.52
C GLY A 213 -19.09 16.57 -15.92
N GLN A 214 -18.10 17.40 -16.24
CA GLN A 214 -16.72 16.94 -16.49
C GLN A 214 -16.06 16.44 -15.21
N LEU A 215 -16.16 17.19 -14.12
CA LEU A 215 -15.57 16.78 -12.84
C LEU A 215 -16.14 15.45 -12.34
N VAL A 216 -17.45 15.19 -12.51
CA VAL A 216 -18.07 13.90 -12.17
C VAL A 216 -17.55 12.75 -13.05
N ARG A 217 -17.16 13.02 -14.30
CA ARG A 217 -16.56 11.98 -15.18
C ARG A 217 -15.12 11.68 -14.77
N ASP A 218 -14.37 12.70 -14.40
CA ASP A 218 -12.96 12.58 -14.02
C ASP A 218 -12.83 11.99 -12.61
N GLU A 219 -13.74 12.35 -11.71
CA GLU A 219 -13.72 11.99 -10.28
C GLU A 219 -15.05 11.35 -9.84
N PRO A 220 -15.43 10.20 -10.42
CA PRO A 220 -16.77 9.62 -10.23
C PRO A 220 -17.05 9.20 -8.79
N THR A 221 -16.01 8.88 -8.01
CA THR A 221 -16.11 8.39 -6.62
C THR A 221 -16.02 9.50 -5.58
N LEU A 222 -15.71 10.74 -5.97
CA LEU A 222 -15.33 11.83 -5.06
C LEU A 222 -16.32 12.02 -3.91
N LEU A 223 -17.62 11.95 -4.18
CA LEU A 223 -18.66 12.11 -3.15
C LEU A 223 -18.58 11.01 -2.08
N ALA A 224 -18.40 9.75 -2.49
CA ALA A 224 -18.26 8.63 -1.57
C ALA A 224 -16.92 8.68 -0.83
N ASP A 225 -15.85 9.15 -1.48
CA ASP A 225 -14.52 9.25 -0.88
C ASP A 225 -14.46 10.34 0.21
N VAL A 226 -15.01 11.53 -0.03
CA VAL A 226 -15.08 12.57 1.01
C VAL A 226 -16.07 12.20 2.13
N ALA A 227 -17.07 11.38 1.83
CA ALA A 227 -17.95 10.79 2.84
C ALA A 227 -17.21 9.76 3.71
N ALA A 228 -16.33 8.94 3.14
CA ALA A 228 -15.47 8.01 3.88
C ALA A 228 -14.56 8.74 4.89
N LEU A 229 -14.12 9.95 4.53
CA LEU A 229 -13.34 10.85 5.39
C LEU A 229 -14.20 11.67 6.36
N ARG A 230 -15.53 11.54 6.29
CA ARG A 230 -16.51 12.28 7.11
C ARG A 230 -16.48 13.79 6.89
N HIS A 231 -16.11 14.25 5.70
CA HIS A 231 -16.10 15.66 5.33
C HIS A 231 -17.51 16.12 4.92
N TRP A 232 -18.44 16.09 5.87
CA TRP A 232 -19.87 16.28 5.60
C TRP A 232 -20.25 17.65 5.03
N ALA A 233 -19.50 18.70 5.37
CA ALA A 233 -19.68 20.01 4.76
C ALA A 233 -19.36 19.96 3.26
N VAL A 234 -18.25 19.33 2.89
CA VAL A 234 -17.89 19.10 1.48
C VAL A 234 -18.90 18.22 0.76
N VAL A 235 -19.42 17.16 1.41
CA VAL A 235 -20.51 16.32 0.84
C VAL A 235 -21.70 17.19 0.44
N ARG A 236 -22.13 18.12 1.30
CA ARG A 236 -23.23 19.05 1.01
C ARG A 236 -22.90 19.97 -0.15
N GLU A 237 -21.72 20.61 -0.15
CA GLU A 237 -21.30 21.49 -1.26
C GLU A 237 -21.28 20.77 -2.62
N LEU A 238 -20.79 19.52 -2.68
CA LEU A 238 -20.78 18.73 -3.91
C LEU A 238 -22.21 18.41 -4.38
N ILE A 239 -23.09 17.99 -3.48
CA ILE A 239 -24.50 17.67 -3.79
C ILE A 239 -25.26 18.91 -4.27
N ASP A 240 -25.11 20.04 -3.58
CA ASP A 240 -25.73 21.32 -3.95
C ASP A 240 -25.24 21.82 -5.31
N ALA A 241 -23.99 21.51 -5.69
CA ALA A 241 -23.45 21.77 -7.02
C ALA A 241 -23.91 20.78 -8.10
N GLY A 242 -24.63 19.72 -7.73
CA GLY A 242 -25.21 18.75 -8.67
C GLY A 242 -24.41 17.46 -8.85
N PHE A 243 -23.51 17.11 -7.91
CA PHE A 243 -22.89 15.79 -7.93
C PHE A 243 -23.94 14.68 -7.71
N PRO A 244 -23.83 13.55 -8.43
CA PRO A 244 -24.73 12.42 -8.26
C PRO A 244 -24.51 11.72 -6.91
N VAL A 245 -25.56 11.68 -6.08
CA VAL A 245 -25.58 10.96 -4.80
C VAL A 245 -25.45 9.44 -4.91
N ALA A 246 -25.75 8.91 -6.11
CA ALA A 246 -25.80 7.48 -6.37
C ALA A 246 -24.46 6.86 -6.81
N ASN A 247 -23.44 7.68 -7.12
CA ASN A 247 -22.16 7.14 -7.58
C ASN A 247 -21.46 6.38 -6.44
N PRO A 248 -21.21 5.07 -6.59
CA PRO A 248 -20.47 4.31 -5.61
C PRO A 248 -18.96 4.38 -5.87
N THR A 249 -18.17 3.98 -4.87
CA THR A 249 -16.78 3.55 -5.07
C THR A 249 -16.70 2.31 -5.97
N GLU A 250 -15.50 1.91 -6.38
CA GLU A 250 -15.28 0.68 -7.17
C GLU A 250 -15.84 -0.59 -6.49
N THR A 251 -15.98 -0.57 -5.17
CA THR A 251 -16.52 -1.69 -4.38
C THR A 251 -18.01 -1.56 -4.10
N GLY A 252 -18.74 -0.65 -4.75
CA GLY A 252 -20.19 -0.49 -4.56
C GLY A 252 -20.59 0.34 -3.34
N VAL A 253 -19.64 0.83 -2.54
CA VAL A 253 -19.94 1.63 -1.34
C VAL A 253 -20.34 3.06 -1.73
N THR A 254 -21.45 3.57 -1.22
CA THR A 254 -21.96 4.93 -1.49
C THR A 254 -21.77 5.87 -0.28
N ALA A 255 -21.94 7.18 -0.47
CA ALA A 255 -21.92 8.15 0.64
C ALA A 255 -22.94 7.83 1.75
N LEU A 256 -24.08 7.24 1.39
CA LEU A 256 -25.11 6.85 2.36
C LEU A 256 -24.66 5.68 3.27
N HIS A 257 -23.84 4.76 2.76
CA HIS A 257 -23.23 3.72 3.60
C HIS A 257 -22.32 4.34 4.68
N TYR A 258 -21.45 5.28 4.30
CA TYR A 258 -20.55 5.95 5.24
C TYR A 258 -21.29 6.81 6.27
N ALA A 259 -22.31 7.57 5.84
CA ALA A 259 -23.15 8.35 6.75
C ALA A 259 -23.89 7.44 7.76
N ALA A 260 -24.39 6.29 7.30
CA ALA A 260 -25.07 5.32 8.14
C ALA A 260 -24.12 4.64 9.16
N ALA A 261 -22.91 4.26 8.73
CA ALA A 261 -21.86 3.75 9.63
C ALA A 261 -21.36 4.79 10.63
N ALA A 262 -21.43 6.08 10.30
CA ALA A 262 -21.08 7.16 11.21
C ALA A 262 -22.23 7.49 12.21
N GLY A 263 -23.44 6.98 11.97
CA GLY A 263 -24.62 7.28 12.77
C GLY A 263 -25.15 8.71 12.58
N ASP A 264 -24.73 9.39 11.51
CA ASP A 264 -25.00 10.80 11.29
C ASP A 264 -26.37 11.01 10.64
N GLN A 265 -27.41 11.15 11.48
CA GLN A 265 -28.80 11.25 11.02
C GLN A 265 -29.02 12.44 10.09
N ASP A 266 -28.36 13.57 10.35
CA ASP A 266 -28.53 14.80 9.56
C ASP A 266 -27.99 14.64 8.13
N VAL A 267 -26.83 13.98 7.99
CA VAL A 267 -26.25 13.67 6.67
C VAL A 267 -27.04 12.58 5.96
N VAL A 268 -27.51 11.56 6.69
CA VAL A 268 -28.39 10.52 6.14
C VAL A 268 -29.66 11.12 5.57
N ASP A 269 -30.36 11.96 6.34
CA ASP A 269 -31.62 12.56 5.91
C ASP A 269 -31.38 13.46 4.68
N TYR A 270 -30.29 14.25 4.68
CA TYR A 270 -29.93 15.07 3.53
C TYR A 270 -29.61 14.24 2.26
N LEU A 271 -28.87 13.13 2.39
CA LEU A 271 -28.58 12.25 1.26
C LEU A 271 -29.86 11.62 0.69
N LEU A 272 -30.79 11.18 1.55
CA LEU A 272 -32.07 10.61 1.15
C LEU A 272 -32.97 11.64 0.46
N GLU A 273 -33.01 12.87 0.96
CA GLU A 273 -33.73 13.99 0.34
C GLU A 273 -33.25 14.30 -1.09
N HIS A 274 -31.96 14.03 -1.36
CA HIS A 274 -31.35 14.19 -2.68
C HIS A 274 -31.38 12.91 -3.53
N GLY A 275 -32.10 11.88 -3.09
CA GLY A 275 -32.37 10.67 -3.88
C GLY A 275 -31.35 9.54 -3.72
N ALA A 276 -30.56 9.52 -2.64
CA ALA A 276 -29.71 8.37 -2.34
C ALA A 276 -30.56 7.10 -2.15
N ASP A 277 -30.13 5.97 -2.71
CA ASP A 277 -30.83 4.69 -2.62
C ASP A 277 -30.50 3.98 -1.28
N PRO A 278 -31.46 3.84 -0.35
CA PRO A 278 -31.23 3.14 0.92
C PRO A 278 -31.12 1.62 0.77
N THR A 279 -31.33 1.09 -0.45
CA THR A 279 -31.27 -0.34 -0.77
C THR A 279 -30.03 -0.75 -1.54
N ALA A 280 -29.17 0.21 -1.90
CA ALA A 280 -27.87 -0.07 -2.51
C ALA A 280 -27.07 -1.02 -1.61
N VAL A 281 -26.32 -1.94 -2.20
CA VAL A 281 -25.50 -2.92 -1.47
C VAL A 281 -24.02 -2.73 -1.78
N ASP A 282 -23.18 -2.82 -0.77
CA ASP A 282 -21.74 -2.88 -0.98
C ASP A 282 -21.31 -4.22 -1.59
N GLY A 283 -20.19 -4.21 -2.31
CA GLY A 283 -19.67 -5.37 -3.01
C GLY A 283 -18.85 -6.33 -2.16
N ALA A 284 -18.45 -5.95 -0.94
CA ALA A 284 -17.60 -6.76 -0.07
C ALA A 284 -18.43 -7.74 0.79
N PHE A 285 -19.52 -7.25 1.38
CA PHE A 285 -20.37 -7.99 2.31
C PHE A 285 -21.84 -8.05 1.88
N GLY A 286 -22.23 -7.27 0.86
CA GLY A 286 -23.62 -7.19 0.42
C GLY A 286 -24.51 -6.48 1.44
N PHE A 287 -23.96 -5.62 2.29
CA PHE A 287 -24.75 -4.86 3.25
C PHE A 287 -25.32 -3.60 2.61
N THR A 288 -26.54 -3.25 3.03
CA THR A 288 -27.15 -1.95 2.74
C THR A 288 -26.64 -0.88 3.72
N PRO A 289 -26.96 0.41 3.52
CA PRO A 289 -26.74 1.43 4.54
C PRO A 289 -27.35 1.07 5.90
N ALA A 290 -28.53 0.43 5.93
CA ALA A 290 -29.10 -0.08 7.18
C ALA A 290 -28.23 -1.17 7.82
N GLY A 291 -27.65 -2.08 7.01
CA GLY A 291 -26.71 -3.09 7.49
C GLY A 291 -25.41 -2.49 8.04
N TRP A 292 -24.89 -1.43 7.42
CA TRP A 292 -23.75 -0.68 7.95
C TRP A 292 -24.10 0.00 9.28
N ALA A 293 -25.24 0.69 9.36
CA ALA A 293 -25.71 1.28 10.61
C ALA A 293 -25.80 0.24 11.73
N ASP A 294 -26.38 -0.93 11.48
CA ASP A 294 -26.48 -2.01 12.47
C ASP A 294 -25.10 -2.54 12.88
N HIS A 295 -24.23 -2.83 11.90
CA HIS A 295 -22.87 -3.33 12.15
C HIS A 295 -22.05 -2.40 13.05
N PHE A 296 -22.21 -1.08 12.90
CA PHE A 296 -21.52 -0.06 13.70
C PHE A 296 -22.32 0.39 14.94
N GLY A 297 -23.44 -0.27 15.27
CA GLY A 297 -24.17 -0.07 16.52
C GLY A 297 -25.21 1.05 16.53
N HIS A 298 -25.64 1.51 15.36
CA HIS A 298 -26.66 2.55 15.17
C HIS A 298 -28.06 1.95 14.90
N ALA A 299 -28.54 1.09 15.82
CA ALA A 299 -29.75 0.28 15.64
C ALA A 299 -31.02 1.10 15.29
N ASP A 300 -31.23 2.26 15.91
CA ASP A 300 -32.39 3.12 15.61
C ASP A 300 -32.33 3.66 14.17
N LEU A 301 -31.14 3.99 13.68
CA LEU A 301 -30.91 4.44 12.31
C LEU A 301 -31.08 3.28 11.32
N ALA A 302 -30.56 2.10 11.65
CA ALA A 302 -30.75 0.88 10.85
C ALA A 302 -32.23 0.55 10.67
N ALA A 303 -33.02 0.62 11.75
CA ALA A 303 -34.46 0.40 11.72
C ALA A 303 -35.18 1.43 10.83
N ARG A 304 -34.75 2.70 10.87
CA ARG A 304 -35.29 3.77 10.00
C ARG A 304 -34.96 3.59 8.52
N LEU A 305 -33.75 3.12 8.22
CA LEU A 305 -33.26 2.95 6.85
C LEU A 305 -33.76 1.66 6.19
N THR A 306 -34.30 0.72 6.96
CA THR A 306 -34.87 -0.52 6.41
C THR A 306 -36.19 -0.20 5.71
N PRO A 307 -36.33 -0.45 4.38
CA PRO A 307 -37.58 -0.19 3.67
C PRO A 307 -38.76 -0.92 4.29
N ALA A 308 -39.94 -0.29 4.32
CA ALA A 308 -41.18 -0.99 4.62
C ALA A 308 -41.46 -1.99 3.48
N GLY A 309 -41.60 -3.27 3.83
CA GLY A 309 -41.87 -4.36 2.87
C GLY A 309 -43.24 -4.33 2.23
#